data_AF-A0A3R8K686-F1
#
_entry.id   AF-A0A3R8K686-F1
#
_cell.length_a   1.000
_cell.length_b   1.000
_cell.length_c   1.000
_cell.angle_alpha   90.00
_cell.angle_beta   90.00
_cell.angle_gamma   90.00
#
_symmetry.space_group_name_H-M   'P 1'
#
loop_
_entity.id
_entity.type
_entity.pdbx_description
1 polymer ?
#
loop_
_entity_poly.entity_id
_entity_poly.type
_entity_poly.pdbx_seq_one_letter_code
_entity_poly.pdbx_strand_id
1 'polypeptide(L)'
;MKTVSSHQQPGRSFRELYCEQRGISERVFVEVVFKKSSYVMARVLYPLIVRMQPDFFRVDIDLVASAGELRSMRGYGMVMMRYNYLSPEDGFGREWLRLRISRGRLRELLQQTFEMERSREARIQALLGAGEKIATPCEIQLP
;
A
#
# COMPACT_ATOMS: atom_id res chain seq x y z
N MET A 1 -16.44 28.19 -23.24
CA MET A 1 -16.82 27.00 -22.43
C MET A 1 -15.78 26.83 -21.34
N LYS A 2 -16.23 26.66 -20.09
CA LYS A 2 -15.39 26.76 -18.89
C LYS A 2 -14.43 25.57 -18.76
N THR A 3 -13.23 25.92 -18.30
CA THR A 3 -12.10 25.08 -17.92
C THR A 3 -12.42 24.17 -16.73
N VAL A 4 -12.09 22.88 -16.83
CA VAL A 4 -11.66 22.06 -15.67
C VAL A 4 -10.63 21.05 -16.18
N SER A 5 -9.37 21.49 -16.24
CA SER A 5 -8.24 20.55 -16.19
C SER A 5 -8.20 19.99 -14.78
N SER A 6 -8.84 18.84 -14.57
CA SER A 6 -8.56 17.98 -13.42
C SER A 6 -7.11 17.50 -13.55
N HIS A 7 -6.17 18.31 -13.06
CA HIS A 7 -4.87 17.81 -12.62
C HIS A 7 -5.13 16.89 -11.43
N GLN A 8 -5.59 15.67 -11.73
CA GLN A 8 -5.47 14.55 -10.82
C GLN A 8 -3.96 14.31 -10.70
N GLN A 9 -3.30 15.00 -9.76
CA GLN A 9 -1.93 14.66 -9.43
C GLN A 9 -1.91 13.16 -9.13
N PRO A 10 -1.03 12.38 -9.79
CA PRO A 10 -0.97 10.96 -9.54
C PRO A 10 -0.55 10.78 -8.07
N GLY A 11 -1.51 10.45 -7.20
CA GLY A 11 -1.23 10.16 -5.80
C GLY A 11 -0.14 9.09 -5.71
N ARG A 12 0.71 9.21 -4.68
CA ARG A 12 1.81 8.27 -4.45
C ARG A 12 1.31 6.83 -4.38
N SER A 13 2.08 5.90 -4.95
CA SER A 13 1.73 4.48 -4.93
C SER A 13 1.89 3.88 -3.53
N PHE A 14 1.27 2.73 -3.30
CA PHE A 14 1.42 1.98 -2.06
C PHE A 14 2.90 1.63 -1.82
N ARG A 15 3.64 1.26 -2.87
CA ARG A 15 5.08 1.02 -2.80
C ARG A 15 5.84 2.23 -2.28
N GLU A 16 5.65 3.39 -2.91
CA GLU A 16 6.31 4.65 -2.55
C GLU A 16 6.00 5.03 -1.10
N LEU A 17 4.71 5.08 -0.76
CA LEU A 17 4.24 5.44 0.58
C LEU A 17 4.76 4.47 1.65
N TYR A 18 4.69 3.17 1.40
CA TYR A 18 5.15 2.16 2.35
C TYR A 18 6.66 2.24 2.58
N CYS A 19 7.43 2.44 1.51
CA CYS A 19 8.88 2.55 1.59
C CYS A 19 9.30 3.82 2.34
N GLU A 20 8.70 4.96 2.04
CA GLU A 20 8.96 6.23 2.72
C GLU A 20 8.59 6.18 4.20
N GLN A 21 7.39 5.69 4.52
CA GLN A 21 6.90 5.60 5.91
C GLN A 21 7.75 4.66 6.79
N ARG A 22 8.50 3.74 6.19
CA ARG A 22 9.30 2.74 6.92
C ARG A 22 10.81 2.84 6.69
N GLY A 23 11.26 3.80 5.89
CA GLY A 23 12.67 3.99 5.56
C GLY A 23 13.31 2.77 4.88
N ILE A 24 12.55 2.03 4.06
CA ILE A 24 13.07 0.87 3.33
C ILE A 24 13.26 1.17 1.84
N SER A 25 14.19 0.47 1.20
CA SER A 25 14.38 0.58 -0.25
C SER A 25 13.23 -0.09 -1.01
N GLU A 26 12.82 0.50 -2.13
CA GLU A 26 11.84 -0.10 -3.05
C GLU A 26 12.27 -1.46 -3.59
N ARG A 27 13.59 -1.72 -3.67
CA ARG A 27 14.13 -3.02 -4.12
C ARG A 27 13.75 -4.16 -3.20
N VAL A 28 13.60 -3.90 -1.90
CA VAL A 28 13.23 -4.91 -0.89
C VAL A 28 11.75 -4.87 -0.54
N PHE A 29 10.98 -3.95 -1.14
CA PHE A 29 9.55 -3.78 -0.87
C PHE A 29 8.78 -5.10 -0.97
N VAL A 30 8.93 -5.80 -2.10
CA VAL A 30 8.17 -7.02 -2.38
C VAL A 30 8.49 -8.09 -1.36
N GLU A 31 9.77 -8.29 -1.04
CA GLU A 31 10.20 -9.27 -0.04
C GLU A 31 9.65 -8.94 1.36
N VAL A 32 9.74 -7.68 1.78
CA VAL A 32 9.29 -7.22 3.11
C VAL A 32 7.78 -7.34 3.24
N VAL A 33 7.02 -6.87 2.24
CA VAL A 33 5.56 -6.91 2.25
C VAL A 33 5.06 -8.35 2.12
N PHE A 34 5.69 -9.17 1.27
CA PHE A 34 5.40 -10.60 1.19
C PHE A 34 5.57 -11.23 2.57
N LYS A 35 6.76 -11.15 3.19
CA LYS A 35 7.00 -11.70 4.52
C LYS A 35 5.97 -11.21 5.54
N LYS A 36 5.67 -9.92 5.60
CA LYS A 36 4.69 -9.37 6.57
C LYS A 36 3.27 -9.86 6.33
N SER A 37 2.85 -9.99 5.08
CA SER A 37 1.51 -10.47 4.73
C SER A 37 1.40 -12.01 4.75
N SER A 38 2.50 -12.75 4.67
CA SER A 38 2.52 -14.22 4.74
C SER A 38 2.12 -14.75 6.12
N TYR A 39 1.52 -15.94 6.13
CA TYR A 39 1.36 -16.73 7.37
C TYR A 39 2.71 -17.12 7.97
N VAL A 40 2.74 -17.37 9.27
CA VAL A 40 3.98 -17.69 10.00
C VAL A 40 4.67 -18.92 9.41
N MET A 41 3.91 -19.96 9.08
CA MET A 41 4.45 -21.18 8.48
C MET A 41 5.07 -20.93 7.10
N ALA A 42 4.43 -20.09 6.28
CA ALA A 42 4.98 -19.69 4.99
C ALA A 42 6.33 -18.96 5.12
N ARG A 43 6.53 -18.16 6.18
CA ARG A 43 7.82 -17.48 6.43
C ARG A 43 8.92 -18.46 6.80
N VAL A 44 8.60 -19.45 7.64
CA VAL A 44 9.57 -20.46 8.11
C VAL A 44 9.96 -21.40 6.97
N LEU A 45 8.98 -21.81 6.16
CA LEU A 45 9.19 -22.76 5.08
C LEU A 45 9.66 -22.09 3.77
N TYR A 46 9.63 -20.76 3.68
CA TYR A 46 10.08 -20.00 2.51
C TYR A 46 11.42 -20.46 1.94
N PRO A 47 12.54 -20.52 2.71
CA PRO A 47 13.83 -20.90 2.14
C PRO A 47 13.86 -22.34 1.62
N LEU A 48 13.12 -23.24 2.27
CA LEU A 48 13.05 -24.65 1.87
C LEU A 48 12.23 -24.80 0.58
N ILE A 49 11.07 -24.14 0.53
CA ILE A 49 10.16 -24.21 -0.62
C ILE A 49 10.78 -23.55 -1.85
N VAL A 50 11.42 -22.38 -1.71
CA VAL A 50 12.09 -21.70 -2.84
C VAL A 50 13.22 -22.56 -3.41
N ARG A 51 13.93 -23.34 -2.56
CA ARG A 51 14.97 -24.26 -3.02
C ARG A 51 14.42 -25.47 -3.78
N MET A 52 13.25 -25.98 -3.38
CA MET A 52 12.64 -27.15 -4.02
C MET A 52 11.80 -26.77 -5.25
N GLN A 53 11.13 -25.63 -5.21
CA GLN A 53 10.24 -25.12 -6.25
C GLN A 53 10.32 -23.57 -6.29
N PRO A 54 11.24 -23.01 -7.09
CA PRO A 54 11.48 -21.56 -7.12
C PRO A 54 10.27 -20.74 -7.56
N ASP A 55 9.41 -21.30 -8.43
CA ASP A 55 8.19 -20.67 -8.90
C ASP A 55 7.00 -20.77 -7.92
N PHE A 56 7.16 -21.43 -6.77
CA PHE A 56 6.04 -21.71 -5.86
C PHE A 56 5.30 -20.44 -5.42
N PHE A 57 6.05 -19.38 -5.09
CA PHE A 57 5.51 -18.10 -4.60
C PHE A 57 5.34 -17.05 -5.71
N ARG A 58 5.50 -17.41 -6.99
CA ARG A 58 5.49 -16.42 -8.08
C ARG A 58 4.19 -15.62 -8.12
N VAL A 59 3.04 -16.31 -8.01
CA VAL A 59 1.71 -15.66 -8.00
C VAL A 59 1.55 -14.75 -6.78
N ASP A 60 2.09 -15.15 -5.62
CA ASP A 60 2.04 -14.34 -4.40
C ASP A 60 2.93 -13.07 -4.52
N ILE A 61 4.12 -13.22 -5.10
CA ILE A 61 5.06 -12.13 -5.38
C ILE A 61 4.45 -11.14 -6.38
N ASP A 62 3.84 -11.65 -7.46
CA ASP A 62 3.16 -10.84 -8.48
C ASP A 62 1.96 -10.09 -7.89
N LEU A 63 1.24 -10.71 -6.95
CA LEU A 63 0.18 -10.04 -6.20
C LEU A 63 0.72 -8.87 -5.39
N VAL A 64 1.80 -9.06 -4.63
CA VAL A 64 2.42 -7.98 -3.84
C VAL A 64 2.96 -6.88 -4.73
N ALA A 65 3.59 -7.22 -5.85
CA ALA A 65 4.08 -6.25 -6.83
C ALA A 65 2.92 -5.45 -7.43
N SER A 66 1.84 -6.12 -7.85
CA SER A 66 0.64 -5.46 -8.39
C SER A 66 -0.06 -4.59 -7.36
N ALA A 67 -0.10 -5.02 -6.10
CA ALA A 67 -0.62 -4.24 -4.99
C ALA A 67 0.25 -3.00 -4.70
N GLY A 68 1.56 -3.08 -4.93
CA GLY A 68 2.51 -1.97 -4.83
C GLY A 68 2.15 -0.78 -5.72
N GLU A 69 1.60 -1.04 -6.90
CA GLU A 69 1.22 -0.01 -7.86
C GLU A 69 -0.13 0.67 -7.54
N LEU A 70 -0.85 0.18 -6.53
CA LEU A 70 -2.12 0.78 -6.11
C LEU A 70 -1.89 2.16 -5.53
N ARG A 71 -2.63 3.15 -6.01
CA ARG A 71 -2.67 4.51 -5.46
C ARG A 71 -3.84 4.75 -4.51
N SER A 72 -4.75 3.78 -4.41
CA SER A 72 -5.90 3.84 -3.50
C SER A 72 -6.46 2.45 -3.21
N MET A 73 -7.22 2.36 -2.12
CA MET A 73 -7.95 1.14 -1.75
C MET A 73 -9.00 0.72 -2.79
N ARG A 74 -9.46 1.62 -3.66
CA ARG A 74 -10.47 1.29 -4.69
C ARG A 74 -9.94 0.26 -5.69
N GLY A 75 -8.64 0.30 -6.01
CA GLY A 75 -8.02 -0.66 -6.94
C GLY A 75 -7.74 -2.04 -6.32
N TYR A 76 -7.86 -2.18 -5.00
CA TYR A 76 -7.58 -3.45 -4.31
C TYR A 76 -8.49 -4.59 -4.78
N GLY A 77 -9.78 -4.30 -5.02
CA GLY A 77 -10.74 -5.30 -5.51
C GLY A 77 -10.33 -5.89 -6.87
N MET A 78 -9.86 -5.05 -7.79
CA MET A 78 -9.36 -5.47 -9.11
C MET A 78 -8.12 -6.36 -9.00
N VAL A 79 -7.17 -5.99 -8.13
CA VAL A 79 -5.97 -6.79 -7.88
C VAL A 79 -6.31 -8.16 -7.28
N MET A 80 -7.27 -8.20 -6.33
CA MET A 80 -7.75 -9.46 -5.75
C MET A 80 -8.52 -10.33 -6.74
N MET A 81 -9.35 -9.73 -7.61
CA MET A 81 -10.03 -10.45 -8.70
C MET A 81 -9.02 -11.11 -9.63
N ARG A 82 -8.00 -10.38 -10.07
CA ARG A 82 -6.92 -10.91 -10.90
C ARG A 82 -6.16 -12.04 -10.19
N TYR A 83 -5.86 -11.87 -8.90
CA TYR A 83 -5.19 -12.90 -8.11
C TYR A 83 -6.03 -14.17 -8.00
N ASN A 84 -7.32 -14.06 -7.72
CA ASN A 84 -8.22 -15.22 -7.67
C ASN A 84 -8.32 -15.92 -9.03
N TYR A 85 -8.30 -15.16 -10.13
CA TYR A 85 -8.30 -15.71 -11.49
C TYR A 85 -6.99 -16.41 -11.87
N LEU A 86 -5.84 -15.87 -11.44
CA LEU A 86 -4.50 -16.45 -11.69
C LEU A 86 -4.12 -17.56 -10.70
N SER A 87 -4.88 -17.70 -9.62
CA SER A 87 -4.76 -18.78 -8.64
C SER A 87 -6.03 -19.66 -8.62
N PRO A 88 -6.55 -20.15 -9.76
CA PRO A 88 -7.70 -21.03 -9.75
C PRO A 88 -7.21 -22.41 -9.28
N GLU A 89 -7.49 -22.74 -8.03
CA GLU A 89 -7.45 -24.14 -7.54
C GLU A 89 -6.10 -24.87 -7.66
N ASP A 90 -5.00 -24.28 -7.19
CA ASP A 90 -3.87 -25.11 -6.72
C ASP A 90 -4.36 -25.89 -5.50
N GLY A 91 -4.63 -27.18 -5.69
CA GLY A 91 -5.42 -28.05 -4.82
C GLY A 91 -5.11 -28.04 -3.31
N PHE A 92 -6.02 -28.67 -2.57
CA PHE A 92 -6.11 -28.80 -1.10
C PHE A 92 -4.80 -28.57 -0.30
N GLY A 93 -3.65 -29.09 -0.72
CA GLY A 93 -2.36 -28.93 -0.03
C GLY A 93 -1.88 -27.48 0.22
N ARG A 94 -2.09 -26.53 -0.70
CA ARG A 94 -1.62 -25.13 -0.49
C ARG A 94 -2.46 -24.38 0.55
N GLU A 95 -3.77 -24.58 0.52
CA GLU A 95 -4.73 -24.00 1.46
C GLU A 95 -4.57 -24.61 2.86
N TRP A 96 -4.36 -25.94 2.93
CA TRP A 96 -4.22 -26.66 4.19
C TRP A 96 -2.92 -26.34 4.94
N LEU A 97 -1.81 -26.18 4.21
CA LEU A 97 -0.52 -25.84 4.81
C LEU A 97 -0.35 -24.34 5.13
N ARG A 98 -1.34 -23.49 4.81
CA ARG A 98 -1.30 -22.02 5.00
C ARG A 98 -0.04 -21.40 4.40
N LEU A 99 0.40 -21.88 3.24
CA LEU A 99 1.64 -21.43 2.58
C LEU A 99 1.44 -20.20 1.67
N ARG A 100 0.40 -19.39 1.92
CA ARG A 100 0.00 -18.24 1.09
C ARG A 100 0.17 -16.90 1.82
N ILE A 101 0.07 -15.80 1.08
CA ILE A 101 -0.14 -14.48 1.67
C ILE A 101 -1.57 -14.33 2.20
N SER A 102 -1.68 -13.78 3.41
CA SER A 102 -2.97 -13.46 4.00
C SER A 102 -3.52 -12.21 3.35
N ARG A 103 -4.63 -12.37 2.61
CA ARG A 103 -5.39 -11.27 2.00
C ARG A 103 -5.81 -10.22 3.02
N GLY A 104 -6.15 -10.64 4.24
CA GLY A 104 -6.48 -9.75 5.36
C GLY A 104 -5.29 -8.88 5.74
N ARG A 105 -4.13 -9.50 5.99
CA ARG A 105 -2.90 -8.77 6.35
C ARG A 105 -2.43 -7.82 5.24
N LEU A 106 -2.52 -8.24 3.98
CA LEU A 106 -2.17 -7.38 2.85
C LEU A 106 -3.10 -6.15 2.80
N ARG A 107 -4.42 -6.36 2.96
CA ARG A 107 -5.40 -5.29 3.04
C ARG A 107 -5.13 -4.33 4.19
N GLU A 108 -4.81 -4.86 5.38
CA GLU A 108 -4.47 -4.06 6.55
C GLU A 108 -3.24 -3.19 6.31
N LEU A 109 -2.18 -3.74 5.70
CA LEU A 109 -0.98 -2.97 5.36
C LEU A 109 -1.28 -1.82 4.40
N LEU A 110 -2.10 -2.06 3.38
CA LEU A 110 -2.57 -1.02 2.45
C LEU A 110 -3.39 0.05 3.16
N GLN A 111 -4.37 -0.35 3.98
CA GLN A 111 -5.24 0.57 4.72
C GLN A 111 -4.41 1.47 5.65
N GLN A 112 -3.54 0.88 6.47
CA GLN A 112 -2.67 1.62 7.38
C GLN A 112 -1.80 2.64 6.64
N THR A 113 -1.26 2.27 5.49
CA THR A 113 -0.36 3.12 4.70
C THR A 113 -1.10 4.32 4.11
N PHE A 114 -2.30 4.11 3.54
CA PHE A 114 -3.12 5.21 2.99
C PHE A 114 -3.79 6.06 4.08
N GLU A 115 -4.10 5.51 5.25
CA GLU A 115 -4.63 6.27 6.39
C GLU A 115 -3.57 7.17 7.02
N MET A 116 -2.34 6.67 7.18
CA MET A 116 -1.21 7.49 7.64
C MET A 116 -0.95 8.65 6.68
N GLU A 117 -1.00 8.40 5.37
CA GLU A 117 -0.79 9.45 4.37
C GLU A 117 -1.88 10.53 4.43
N ARG A 118 -3.15 10.14 4.45
CA ARG A 118 -4.26 11.11 4.62
C ARG A 118 -4.15 11.91 5.92
N SER A 119 -3.72 11.27 7.01
CA SER A 119 -3.51 11.95 8.30
C SER A 119 -2.34 12.93 8.24
N ARG A 120 -1.28 12.60 7.50
CA ARG A 120 -0.12 13.48 7.28
C ARG A 120 -0.53 14.71 6.45
N GLU A 121 -1.25 14.50 5.36
CA GLU A 121 -1.77 15.59 4.50
C GLU A 121 -2.69 16.52 5.30
N ALA A 122 -3.63 15.97 6.08
CA ALA A 122 -4.53 16.76 6.93
C ALA A 122 -3.77 17.61 7.96
N ARG A 123 -2.70 17.08 8.56
CA ARG A 123 -1.84 17.82 9.48
C ARG A 123 -1.08 18.95 8.78
N ILE A 124 -0.51 18.68 7.61
CA ILE A 124 0.19 19.72 6.82
C ILE A 124 -0.80 20.83 6.45
N GLN A 125 -2.00 20.49 5.99
CA GLN A 125 -3.02 21.46 5.65
C GLN A 125 -3.48 22.28 6.87
N ALA A 126 -3.63 21.65 8.03
CA ALA A 126 -3.97 22.36 9.27
C ALA A 126 -2.88 23.35 9.70
N LEU A 127 -1.60 22.99 9.55
CA LEU A 127 -0.47 23.87 9.85
C LEU A 127 -0.41 25.07 8.88
N LEU A 128 -0.62 24.83 7.58
CA LEU A 128 -0.64 25.89 6.57
C LEU A 128 -1.85 26.82 6.74
N GLY A 129 -3.04 26.27 7.02
CA GLY A 129 -4.26 27.06 7.25
C GLY A 129 -4.26 27.84 8.58
N ALA A 130 -3.49 27.42 9.58
CA ALA A 130 -3.30 28.18 10.82
C ALA A 130 -2.42 29.44 10.61
N GLY A 131 -1.51 29.42 9.64
CA GLY A 131 -0.65 30.56 9.32
C GLY A 131 -1.38 31.74 8.67
N GLU A 132 -2.52 31.49 8.00
CA GLU A 132 -3.26 32.53 7.26
C GLU A 132 -4.11 33.44 8.16
N LYS A 133 -4.37 33.05 9.41
CA LYS A 133 -5.22 33.82 10.34
C LYS A 133 -4.52 34.93 11.13
N ILE A 134 -3.22 35.18 10.92
CA ILE A 134 -2.46 36.16 11.74
C ILE A 134 -2.38 37.55 11.07
N ALA A 135 -2.87 37.71 9.83
CA ALA A 135 -2.85 39.00 9.12
C ALA A 135 -4.22 39.70 9.14
N THR A 136 -4.73 40.07 10.31
CA THR A 136 -5.59 41.24 10.41
C THR A 136 -4.69 42.44 10.67
N PRO A 137 -4.56 43.41 9.74
CA PRO A 137 -3.92 44.68 10.06
C PRO A 137 -4.75 45.36 11.13
N CYS A 138 -4.15 45.65 12.28
CA CYS A 138 -4.71 46.59 13.24
C CYS A 138 -5.02 47.89 12.50
N GLU A 139 -6.31 48.22 12.35
CA GLU A 139 -6.73 49.61 12.10
C GLU A 139 -6.24 50.44 13.28
N ILE A 140 -5.15 51.17 13.07
CA ILE A 140 -4.72 52.24 13.97
C ILE A 140 -5.51 53.48 13.52
N GLN A 141 -6.64 53.73 14.19
CA GLN A 141 -7.34 54.99 14.09
C GLN A 141 -6.59 56.01 14.95
N LEU A 142 -5.88 56.94 14.31
CA LEU A 142 -5.33 58.13 14.98
C LEU A 142 -6.39 59.25 15.02
N PRO A 143 -6.36 60.11 16.07
CA PRO A 143 -7.39 61.11 16.35
C PRO A 143 -7.44 62.28 15.37
#